data_AF-A0A2K3KU76-F1
#
_entry.id   AF-A0A2K3KU76-F1
#
_cell.length_a   1.000
_cell.length_b   1.000
_cell.length_c   1.000
_cell.angle_alpha   90.00
_cell.angle_beta   90.00
_cell.angle_gamma   90.00
#
_symmetry.space_group_name_H-M   'P 1'
#
loop_
_entity.id
_entity.type
_entity.pdbx_description
1 polymer ?
#
loop_
_entity_poly.entity_id
_entity_poly.type
_entity_poly.pdbx_seq_one_letter_code
_entity_poly.pdbx_strand_id
1 'polypeptide(L)' 'MEGSTIHFFNSLIGEDEDLAWEKLKEALLGRYGGHGEGDVYEQLTELKQTGTVDEYITEFEYLIAQ' A
#
# COMPACT_ATOMS: atom_id res chain seq x y z
N MET A 1 -9.22 24.90 7.11
CA MET A 1 -9.39 23.61 7.80
C MET A 1 -8.10 22.85 7.58
N GLU A 2 -7.35 22.54 8.63
CA GLU A 2 -6.23 21.61 8.49
C GLU A 2 -6.78 20.27 8.00
N GLY A 3 -6.12 19.68 7.00
CA GLY A 3 -6.64 18.48 6.32
C GLY A 3 -6.68 17.26 7.25
N SER A 4 -7.50 16.27 6.89
CA SER A 4 -7.66 15.01 7.63
C SER A 4 -6.35 14.26 7.92
N THR A 5 -5.30 14.53 7.14
CA THR A 5 -3.93 14.02 7.34
C THR A 5 -3.24 14.65 8.55
N ILE A 6 -3.38 15.96 8.76
CA ILE A 6 -2.75 16.65 9.89
C ILE A 6 -3.38 16.18 11.21
N HIS A 7 -4.70 16.03 11.24
CA HIS A 7 -5.41 15.49 12.40
C HIS A 7 -4.98 14.05 12.75
N PHE A 8 -4.68 13.22 11.74
CA PHE A 8 -4.16 11.88 11.98
C PHE A 8 -2.79 11.89 12.66
N PHE A 9 -1.84 12.69 12.16
CA PHE A 9 -0.51 12.79 12.78
C PHE A 9 -0.58 13.38 14.19
N ASN A 10 -1.41 14.41 14.40
CA ASN A 10 -1.60 14.99 15.73
C ASN A 10 -2.20 13.98 16.72
N SER A 11 -3.09 13.10 16.26
CA SER A 11 -3.64 12.03 17.10
C SER A 11 -2.57 10.97 17.40
N LEU A 12 -1.83 10.52 16.38
CA LEU A 12 -0.79 9.50 16.52
C LEU A 12 0.34 9.93 17.47
N ILE A 13 0.78 11.19 17.36
CA ILE A 13 1.82 11.76 18.23
C ILE A 13 1.26 12.04 19.64
N GLY A 14 -0.02 12.40 19.76
CA GLY A 14 -0.67 12.64 21.05
C GLY A 14 -0.95 11.35 21.84
N GLU A 15 -1.11 10.21 21.16
CA GLU A 15 -1.32 8.89 21.78
C GLU A 15 -0.01 8.20 22.19
N ASP A 16 1.10 8.51 21.52
CA ASP A 16 2.41 7.90 21.78
C ASP A 16 3.52 8.96 21.79
N GLU A 17 3.87 9.46 22.98
CA GLU A 17 4.93 10.46 23.18
C GLU A 17 6.32 9.96 22.75
N ASP A 18 6.53 8.64 22.71
CA ASP A 18 7.79 7.97 22.30
C ASP A 18 7.63 7.25 20.95
N LEU A 19 6.82 7.81 20.03
CA LEU A 19 6.53 7.21 18.73
C LEU A 19 7.81 6.81 17.96
N ALA A 20 8.09 5.51 17.95
CA ALA A 20 9.20 4.94 17.21
C ALA A 20 8.89 4.84 15.71
N TRP A 21 9.94 4.82 14.89
CA TRP A 21 9.84 4.70 13.43
C TRP A 21 8.96 3.52 12.98
N GLU A 22 9.10 2.35 13.63
CA GLU A 22 8.31 1.17 13.27
C GLU A 22 6.81 1.37 13.49
N LYS A 23 6.40 1.99 14.61
CA LYS A 23 4.99 2.29 14.89
C LYS A 23 4.42 3.31 13.92
N LEU A 24 5.20 4.35 13.58
CA LEU A 24 4.82 5.32 12.56
C LEU A 24 4.58 4.64 11.21
N LYS A 25 5.51 3.77 10.81
CA LYS A 25 5.43 3.01 9.56
C LYS A 25 4.19 2.11 9.52
N GLU A 26 3.91 1.36 10.58
CA GLU A 26 2.70 0.55 10.69
C GLU A 26 1.42 1.38 10.58
N ALA A 27 1.33 2.51 11.29
CA ALA A 27 0.17 3.40 11.23
C ALA A 27 -0.03 4.01 9.84
N LEU A 28 1.07 4.35 9.14
CA LEU A 28 1.02 4.83 7.76
C LEU A 28 0.58 3.74 6.79
N LEU A 29 1.08 2.52 6.92
CA LEU A 29 0.67 1.39 6.10
C LEU A 29 -0.81 1.02 6.33
N GLY A 30 -1.28 1.02 7.57
CA GLY A 30 -2.69 0.77 7.88
C GLY A 30 -3.64 1.85 7.33
N ARG A 31 -3.19 3.11 7.29
CA ARG A 31 -4.01 4.24 6.81
C ARG A 31 -3.94 4.46 5.30
N TYR A 32 -2.76 4.27 4.70
CA TYR A 32 -2.46 4.67 3.32
C TYR A 32 -1.85 3.56 2.48
N GLY A 33 -1.23 2.56 3.12
CA GLY A 33 -0.75 1.36 2.42
C GLY A 33 -1.89 0.52 1.86
N GLY A 34 -3.12 0.87 2.24
CA GLY A 34 -4.41 0.32 1.84
C GLY A 34 -4.38 -0.47 0.56
N HIS A 35 -4.00 -1.72 0.72
CA HIS A 35 -4.26 -2.81 -0.17
C HIS A 35 -3.96 -4.07 0.68
N GLY A 36 -4.96 -4.93 0.85
CA GLY A 36 -4.83 -6.13 1.68
C GLY A 36 -3.97 -7.18 0.98
N GLU A 37 -3.54 -8.20 1.73
CA GLU A 37 -2.91 -9.39 1.17
C GLU A 37 -3.71 -9.89 -0.06
N GLY A 38 -3.06 -9.98 -1.22
CA GLY A 38 -3.66 -10.33 -2.50
C GLY A 38 -4.16 -9.14 -3.33
N ASP A 39 -3.71 -7.92 -3.06
CA ASP A 39 -4.10 -6.78 -3.88
C ASP A 39 -3.42 -6.72 -5.26
N VAL A 40 -3.93 -5.85 -6.13
CA VAL A 40 -3.43 -5.70 -7.51
C VAL A 40 -1.94 -5.32 -7.54
N TYR A 41 -1.46 -4.45 -6.65
CA TYR A 41 -0.05 -4.08 -6.60
C TYR A 41 0.84 -5.23 -6.12
N GLU A 42 0.42 -5.99 -5.11
CA GLU A 42 1.09 -7.21 -4.67
C GLU A 42 1.16 -8.22 -5.83
N GLN A 43 0.02 -8.53 -6.46
CA GLN A 43 -0.06 -9.41 -7.62
C GLN A 43 0.82 -8.94 -8.78
N LEU A 44 0.88 -7.62 -9.04
CA LEU A 44 1.76 -7.04 -10.05
C LEU A 44 3.25 -7.17 -9.69
N THR A 45 3.62 -7.03 -8.41
CA THR A 45 5.01 -7.23 -7.96
C THR A 45 5.44 -8.70 -8.01
N GLU A 46 4.49 -9.62 -7.88
CA GLU A 46 4.74 -11.06 -8.00
C GLU A 46 4.68 -11.58 -9.44
N LEU A 47 4.08 -10.82 -10.38
CA LEU A 47 3.93 -11.21 -11.78
C LEU A 47 5.30 -11.43 -12.44
N LYS A 48 5.50 -12.63 -13.02
CA LYS A 48 6.73 -13.01 -13.71
C LYS A 48 6.40 -13.58 -15.08
N GLN A 49 7.23 -13.27 -16.08
CA GLN A 49 7.13 -13.90 -17.38
C GLN A 49 7.46 -15.40 -17.26
N THR A 50 6.45 -16.24 -17.42
CA THR A 50 6.61 -17.70 -17.44
C THR A 50 6.56 -18.29 -18.86
N GLY A 51 5.96 -17.57 -19.81
CA GLY A 51 5.83 -17.93 -21.21
C GLY A 51 6.36 -16.85 -22.16
N THR A 52 5.58 -16.55 -23.20
CA THR A 52 5.87 -15.47 -24.15
C THR A 52 5.64 -14.10 -23.54
N VAL A 53 6.20 -13.07 -24.17
CA VAL A 53 6.00 -11.69 -23.75
C VAL A 53 4.53 -11.27 -23.94
N ASP A 54 3.86 -11.76 -25.00
CA ASP A 54 2.45 -11.44 -25.25
C ASP A 54 1.52 -12.02 -24.17
N GLU A 55 1.82 -13.23 -23.68
CA GLU A 55 1.11 -13.84 -22.54
C GLU A 55 1.31 -13.02 -21.27
N TYR A 56 2.55 -12.60 -20.97
CA TYR A 56 2.82 -11.71 -19.84
C TYR A 56 2.08 -10.37 -19.95
N ILE A 57 2.06 -9.74 -21.14
CA ILE A 57 1.33 -8.48 -21.36
C ILE A 57 -0.16 -8.68 -21.10
N THR A 58 -0.73 -9.79 -21.57
CA THR A 58 -2.15 -10.11 -21.36
C THR A 58 -2.48 -10.28 -19.88
N GLU A 59 -1.64 -10.99 -19.11
CA GLU A 59 -1.80 -11.15 -17.66
C GLU A 59 -1.67 -9.82 -16.92
N PHE A 60 -0.70 -8.98 -17.32
CA PHE A 60 -0.52 -7.64 -16.77
C PHE A 60 -1.75 -6.75 -17.03
N GLU A 61 -2.26 -6.73 -18.25
CA GLU A 61 -3.45 -5.95 -18.64
C GLU A 61 -4.71 -6.39 -17.89
N TYR A 62 -4.84 -7.69 -17.59
CA TYR A 62 -5.94 -8.21 -16.78
C TYR A 62 -5.87 -7.72 -15.33
N LEU A 63 -4.68 -7.70 -14.74
CA LEU A 63 -4.48 -7.27 -13.34
C LEU A 63 -4.77 -5.78 -13.13
N ILE A 64 -4.34 -4.91 -14.05
CA ILE A 64 -4.55 -3.46 -13.95
C ILE A 64 -6.01 -3.02 -14.22
N ALA A 65 -6.82 -3.90 -14.81
CA ALA A 65 -8.21 -3.61 -15.18
C ALA A 65 -9.24 -3.98 -14.09
N GLN A 66 -8.80 -4.51 -12.95
CA GLN A 66 -9.63 -4.88 -11.79
C GLN A 66 -10.04 -3.68 -10.93
#